data_AF-A0A3B9MJK5-F1
#
_entry.id   AF-A0A3B9MJK5-F1
#
_cell.length_a   1.000
_cell.length_b   1.000
_cell.length_c   1.000
_cell.angle_alpha   90.00
_cell.angle_beta   90.00
_cell.angle_gamma   90.00
#
_symmetry.space_group_name_H-M   'P 1'
#
loop_
_entity.id
_entity.type
_entity.pdbx_description
1 polymer ?
#
loop_
_entity_poly.entity_id
_entity_poly.type
_entity_poly.pdbx_seq_one_letter_code
_entity_poly.pdbx_strand_id
1 'polypeptide(L)' 'FQRHYTRTGKAYWWNFSMCCWGADVDDKFNPIEFRADSRLIVFSGLRNEKDGDDGAHFYQFENGRFVHIRSALKAGQ' A
#
# COMPACT_ATOMS: atom_id res chain seq x y z
N PHE A 1 -24.65 -15.17 9.23
CA PHE A 1 -23.24 -15.51 8.94
C PHE A 1 -22.33 -14.83 9.97
N GLN A 2 -21.96 -15.54 11.03
CA GLN A 2 -21.23 -14.99 12.17
C GLN A 2 -19.74 -15.33 12.01
N ARG A 3 -18.90 -14.37 11.62
CA ARG A 3 -17.44 -14.60 11.51
C ARG A 3 -16.81 -14.52 12.90
N HIS A 4 -16.24 -15.64 13.35
CA HIS A 4 -15.33 -15.69 14.49
C HIS A 4 -13.97 -15.10 14.06
N TYR A 5 -13.68 -13.85 14.41
CA TYR A 5 -12.31 -13.34 14.42
C TYR A 5 -11.72 -13.59 15.81
N THR A 6 -10.65 -14.38 15.89
CA THR A 6 -9.84 -14.46 17.11
C THR A 6 -9.25 -13.08 17.39
N ARG A 7 -9.62 -12.53 18.55
CA ARG A 7 -9.36 -11.16 19.04
C ARG A 7 -7.89 -10.92 19.43
N THR A 8 -6.94 -11.06 18.51
CA THR A 8 -5.50 -10.86 18.82
C THR A 8 -4.76 -9.90 17.89
N GLY A 9 -5.35 -9.48 16.78
CA GLY A 9 -4.75 -8.47 15.90
C GLY A 9 -5.18 -7.04 16.27
N LYS A 10 -4.22 -6.13 16.43
CA LYS A 10 -4.50 -4.68 16.40
C LYS A 10 -4.63 -4.25 14.94
N ALA A 11 -5.76 -3.65 14.58
CA ALA A 11 -5.97 -3.08 13.25
C ALA A 11 -5.60 -1.60 13.27
N TYR A 12 -4.87 -1.16 12.25
CA TYR A 12 -4.46 0.23 12.06
C TYR A 12 -4.97 0.72 10.72
N TRP A 13 -5.70 1.84 10.73
CA TRP A 13 -6.28 2.43 9.53
C TRP A 13 -5.33 3.44 8.89
N TRP A 14 -5.36 3.50 7.55
CA TRP A 14 -4.73 4.54 6.75
C TRP A 14 -5.67 5.73 6.54
N ASN A 15 -5.09 6.87 6.17
CA ASN A 15 -5.81 8.11 5.85
C ASN A 15 -5.69 8.51 4.37
N PHE A 16 -5.40 7.55 3.49
CA PHE A 16 -5.29 7.75 2.04
C PHE A 16 -5.95 6.59 1.29
N SER A 17 -6.29 6.81 0.02
CA SER A 17 -6.71 5.75 -0.90
C SER A 17 -5.56 5.34 -1.82
N MET A 18 -5.58 4.08 -2.24
CA MET A 18 -4.72 3.53 -3.29
C MET A 18 -5.62 2.97 -4.38
N CYS A 19 -5.36 3.33 -5.62
CA CYS A 19 -6.09 2.81 -6.76
C CYS A 19 -5.18 2.68 -7.97
N CYS A 20 -5.75 2.20 -9.07
CA CYS A 20 -5.31 2.57 -10.41
C CYS A 20 -3.87 2.17 -10.71
N TRP A 21 -3.70 0.90 -11.08
CA TRP A 21 -2.40 0.31 -11.41
C TRP A 21 -2.07 0.32 -12.92
N GLY A 22 -2.99 0.84 -13.74
CA GLY A 22 -2.99 0.73 -15.19
C GLY A 22 -3.68 -0.55 -15.69
N ALA A 23 -3.81 -0.67 -17.01
CA ALA A 23 -4.31 -1.89 -17.66
C ALA A 23 -3.18 -2.92 -17.90
N ASP A 24 -1.92 -2.48 -17.87
CA ASP A 24 -0.73 -3.28 -18.20
C ASP A 24 -0.09 -3.96 -16.98
N VAL A 25 -0.90 -4.47 -16.06
CA VAL A 25 -0.41 -5.28 -14.93
C VAL A 25 -0.41 -6.76 -15.32
N ASP A 26 0.66 -7.49 -15.01
CA ASP A 26 0.75 -8.92 -15.28
C ASP A 26 0.21 -9.77 -14.12
N ASP A 27 0.14 -11.09 -14.31
CA ASP A 27 -0.31 -12.04 -13.28
C ASP A 27 0.60 -12.09 -12.04
N LYS A 28 1.79 -11.48 -12.10
CA LYS A 28 2.75 -11.40 -10.98
C LYS A 28 2.64 -10.08 -10.23
N PHE A 29 1.77 -9.18 -10.66
CA PHE A 29 1.57 -7.89 -10.04
C PHE A 29 1.04 -8.03 -8.61
N ASN A 30 1.75 -7.42 -7.66
CA ASN A 30 1.33 -7.32 -6.27
C ASN A 30 1.06 -5.84 -5.93
N PRO A 31 -0.20 -5.45 -5.67
CA PRO A 31 -0.53 -4.08 -5.32
C PRO A 31 -0.02 -3.68 -3.92
N ILE A 32 0.23 -4.67 -3.06
CA ILE A 32 0.71 -4.50 -1.70
C ILE A 32 1.82 -5.52 -1.45
N GLU A 33 3.02 -5.04 -1.13
CA GLU A 33 4.14 -5.88 -0.74
C GLU A 33 4.54 -5.59 0.72
N PHE A 34 4.72 -6.66 1.49
CA PHE A 34 5.15 -6.58 2.88
C PHE A 34 5.89 -7.87 3.28
N ARG A 35 6.66 -7.79 4.37
CA ARG A 35 7.27 -8.96 5.00
C ARG A 35 6.95 -8.96 6.49
N ALA A 36 6.68 -10.14 7.05
CA ALA A 36 6.31 -10.28 8.46
C ALA A 36 7.40 -9.82 9.45
N ASP A 37 8.68 -9.89 9.02
CA ASP A 37 9.86 -9.47 9.78
C ASP A 37 10.28 -8.01 9.50
N SER A 38 9.47 -7.26 8.74
CA SER A 38 9.77 -5.90 8.32
C SER A 38 8.72 -4.91 8.80
N ARG A 39 9.14 -3.66 9.03
CA ARG A 39 8.23 -2.52 9.22
C ARG A 39 7.88 -1.84 7.90
N LEU A 40 8.49 -2.25 6.79
CA LEU A 40 8.27 -1.67 5.47
C LEU A 40 7.04 -2.31 4.81
N ILE A 41 6.15 -1.46 4.32
CA ILE A 41 5.06 -1.83 3.42
C ILE A 41 5.19 -0.96 2.17
N VAL A 42 4.99 -1.58 1.01
CA VAL A 42 5.00 -0.91 -0.28
C VAL A 42 3.64 -1.05 -0.92
N PHE A 43 3.10 0.07 -1.40
CA PHE A 43 1.89 0.10 -2.21
C PHE A 43 2.23 0.53 -3.62
N SER A 44 1.63 -0.12 -4.61
CA SER A 44 1.70 0.30 -6.01
C SER A 44 0.43 1.09 -6.39
N GLY A 45 0.51 1.98 -7.38
CA GLY A 45 -0.65 2.67 -7.98
C GLY A 45 -0.70 4.18 -7.69
N LEU A 46 -1.84 4.81 -8.00
CA LEU A 46 -2.11 6.22 -7.71
C LEU A 46 -2.45 6.43 -6.23
N ARG A 47 -1.76 7.37 -5.59
CA ARG A 47 -2.11 7.85 -4.26
C ARG A 47 -3.18 8.92 -4.27
N ASN A 48 -4.25 8.69 -3.50
CA ASN A 48 -5.40 9.60 -3.43
C ASN A 48 -6.00 9.91 -4.80
N GLU A 49 -5.95 8.95 -5.74
CA GLU A 49 -6.44 9.13 -7.12
C GLU A 49 -5.81 10.33 -7.84
N LYS A 50 -4.63 10.74 -7.39
CA LYS A 50 -3.96 11.94 -7.92
C LYS A 50 -3.20 11.59 -9.18
N ASP A 51 -3.57 12.21 -10.29
CA ASP A 51 -2.86 12.09 -11.56
C ASP A 51 -1.35 12.35 -11.43
N GLY A 52 -0.56 11.50 -12.09
CA GLY A 52 0.90 11.56 -12.08
C GLY A 52 1.56 11.02 -10.81
N ASP A 53 0.78 10.53 -9.84
CA ASP A 53 1.30 9.93 -8.60
C ASP A 53 1.36 8.38 -8.68
N ASP A 54 1.34 7.80 -9.90
CA ASP A 54 1.41 6.34 -10.09
C ASP A 54 2.84 5.87 -9.86
N GLY A 55 3.02 4.98 -8.90
CA GLY A 55 4.30 4.36 -8.66
C GLY A 55 4.31 3.48 -7.42
N ALA A 56 5.51 3.22 -6.92
CA ALA A 56 5.71 2.51 -5.67
C ALA A 56 5.84 3.51 -4.51
N HIS A 57 4.97 3.38 -3.52
CA HIS A 57 4.92 4.22 -2.32
C HIS A 57 5.38 3.43 -1.10
N PHE A 58 6.46 3.90 -0.47
CA PHE A 58 7.13 3.21 0.63
C PHE A 58 6.68 3.81 1.97
N TYR A 59 6.23 2.94 2.88
CA TYR A 59 5.79 3.33 4.22
C TYR A 59 6.48 2.52 5.31
N GLN A 60 6.88 3.18 6.38
CA GLN A 60 7.33 2.54 7.61
C GLN A 60 6.19 2.48 8.62
N PHE A 61 5.94 1.31 9.19
CA PHE A 61 4.99 1.16 10.28
C PHE A 61 5.66 1.40 11.63
N GLU A 62 5.35 2.54 12.26
CA GLU A 62 5.92 2.94 13.54
C GLU A 62 4.83 3.48 14.46
N ASN A 63 4.85 3.07 15.73
CA ASN A 63 3.95 3.58 16.76
C ASN A 63 2.45 3.55 16.38
N GLY A 64 2.03 2.53 15.62
CA GLY A 64 0.63 2.40 15.18
C GLY A 64 0.26 3.28 14.00
N ARG A 65 1.23 3.79 13.24
CA ARG A 65 1.01 4.66 12.08
C ARG A 65 1.91 4.27 10.92
N PHE A 66 1.41 4.49 9.71
CA PHE A 66 2.19 4.39 8.48
C PHE A 66 2.81 5.74 8.18
N VAL A 67 4.13 5.83 8.26
CA VAL A 67 4.92 7.02 7.92
C VAL A 67 5.39 6.87 6.48
N HIS A 68 5.01 7.81 5.61
CA HIS A 68 5.47 7.83 4.22
C HIS A 68 6.97 8.16 4.19
N ILE A 69 7.75 7.31 3.53
CA ILE A 69 9.19 7.47 3.39
C ILE A 69 9.51 8.18 2.07
N ARG A 70 9.02 7.63 0.95
CA ARG A 70 9.21 8.15 -0.40
C ARG A 70 8.27 7.50 -1.40
N SER A 71 8.19 8.07 -2.60
CA SER A 71 7.55 7.47 -3.77
C SER A 71 8.59 7.29 -4.89
N ALA A 72 8.53 6.17 -5.59
CA ALA A 72 9.23 5.95 -6.86
C ALA A 72 8.17 5.95 -7.96
N LEU A 73 7.92 7.12 -8.53
CA LEU A 73 6.90 7.32 -9.57
C LEU A 73 7.36 6.67 -10.87
N LYS A 74 6.41 6.12 -11.63
CA LYS A 74 6.68 5.71 -13.01
C LYS A 74 7.03 6.96 -13.81
N ALA A 75 8.12 6.91 -14.57
CA ALA A 75 8.42 7.96 -15.54
C ALA A 75 7.28 8.00 -16.56
N GLY A 76 6.77 9.20 -16.85
CA GLY A 76 5.54 9.41 -17.61
C GLY A 76 5.42 8.52 -18.85
N GLN A 77 4.30 7.79 -18.91
CA GLN A 77 3.71 7.34 -20.17
C GLN A 77 3.15 8.54 -20.92
#